data_AF-A0A1B9MYU5-F1
#
_entry.id   AF-A0A1B9MYU5-F1
#
_cell.length_a   1.000
_cell.length_b   1.000
_cell.length_c   1.000
_cell.angle_alpha   90.00
_cell.angle_beta   90.00
_cell.angle_gamma   90.00
#
_symmetry.space_group_name_H-M   'P 1'
#
loop_
_entity.id
_entity.type
_entity.pdbx_description
1 polymer ?
#
loop_
_entity_poly.entity_id
_entity_poly.type
_entity_poly.pdbx_seq_one_letter_code
_entity_poly.pdbx_strand_id
1 'polypeptide(L)'
;MFMCRCVMEDVCLHKSNIKAVFKLLADLVLSDKRYRLIIKTWKDKRSIDQNSLSHMWYDDIAKQANRRSKEDVYTLESVKADFKKMFLGYQEVEHKNVITGEITTTQELVKTSELDVGEMHFYLQQIETWSYNNGFELRIPRDSEYQKLKNKQAE
;
A
#
# COMPACT_ATOMS: atom_id res chain seq x y z
N MET A 1 16.02 -12.52 18.83
CA MET A 1 15.02 -13.62 18.72
C MET A 1 14.08 -13.26 17.58
N PHE A 2 14.39 -13.69 16.36
CA PHE A 2 13.58 -13.41 15.18
C PHE A 2 12.49 -14.49 15.07
N MET A 3 11.25 -14.13 15.35
CA MET A 3 10.10 -14.96 15.02
C MET A 3 10.00 -15.02 13.49
N CYS A 4 10.46 -16.12 12.90
CA CYS A 4 10.22 -16.44 11.50
C CYS A 4 8.72 -16.66 11.34
N ARG A 5 8.02 -15.61 10.89
CA ARG A 5 6.58 -15.62 10.63
C ARG A 5 6.38 -16.46 9.37
N CYS A 6 6.12 -17.75 9.54
CA CYS A 6 5.70 -18.62 8.45
C CYS A 6 4.29 -18.17 8.03
N VAL A 7 4.21 -17.20 7.12
CA VAL A 7 2.97 -16.75 6.51
C VAL A 7 2.56 -17.82 5.53
N MET A 8 1.73 -18.77 5.97
CA MET A 8 1.01 -19.63 5.01
C MET A 8 0.06 -18.75 4.20
N GLU A 9 0.09 -18.89 2.89
CA GLU A 9 -0.78 -18.18 1.96
C GLU A 9 -2.26 -18.53 2.23
N ASP A 10 -3.15 -17.53 2.10
CA ASP A 10 -4.59 -17.71 2.31
C ASP A 10 -5.16 -18.74 1.32
N VAL A 11 -5.76 -19.82 1.83
CA VAL A 11 -6.40 -20.85 1.01
C VAL A 11 -7.88 -20.53 0.82
N CYS A 12 -8.33 -20.41 -0.43
CA CYS A 12 -9.74 -20.28 -0.76
C CYS A 12 -10.49 -21.56 -0.41
N LEU A 13 -11.49 -21.49 0.47
CA LEU A 13 -12.36 -22.63 0.77
C LEU A 13 -13.48 -22.70 -0.29
N HIS A 14 -13.41 -23.69 -1.19
CA HIS A 14 -14.41 -23.91 -2.23
C HIS A 14 -14.95 -25.36 -2.15
N LYS A 15 -16.18 -25.59 -2.63
CA LYS A 15 -16.82 -26.92 -2.63
C LYS A 15 -15.92 -27.99 -3.27
N SER A 16 -15.15 -27.60 -4.29
CA SER A 16 -14.25 -28.49 -5.04
C SER A 16 -12.96 -28.87 -4.29
N ASN A 17 -12.53 -28.11 -3.28
CA ASN A 17 -11.25 -28.33 -2.58
C ASN A 17 -11.39 -28.68 -1.09
N ILE A 18 -12.62 -28.78 -0.60
CA ILE A 18 -12.92 -29.01 0.83
C ILE A 18 -12.18 -30.23 1.40
N LYS A 19 -12.15 -31.35 0.66
CA LYS A 19 -11.47 -32.59 1.11
C LYS A 19 -9.97 -32.39 1.31
N ALA A 20 -9.32 -31.62 0.43
CA ALA A 20 -7.89 -31.36 0.52
C ALA A 20 -7.56 -30.45 1.71
N VAL A 21 -8.37 -29.41 1.93
CA VAL A 21 -8.21 -28.48 3.07
C VAL A 21 -8.37 -29.21 4.40
N PHE A 22 -9.38 -30.07 4.54
CA PHE A 22 -9.57 -30.85 5.76
C PHE A 22 -8.41 -31.82 6.03
N LYS A 23 -7.82 -32.41 4.97
CA LYS A 23 -6.64 -33.27 5.11
C LYS A 23 -5.43 -32.48 5.62
N LEU A 24 -5.20 -31.28 5.09
CA LEU A 24 -4.13 -30.39 5.56
C LEU A 24 -4.33 -29.96 7.02
N LEU A 25 -5.57 -29.63 7.41
CA LEU A 25 -5.88 -29.31 8.80
C LEU A 25 -5.63 -30.49 9.74
N ALA A 26 -6.01 -31.70 9.33
CA ALA A 26 -5.75 -32.91 10.11
C ALA A 26 -4.24 -33.14 10.31
N ASP A 27 -3.45 -32.97 9.25
CA ASP A 27 -1.97 -33.09 9.30
C ASP A 27 -1.34 -32.03 10.20
N LEU A 28 -1.82 -30.79 10.13
CA LEU A 28 -1.37 -29.69 10.98
C LEU A 28 -1.71 -29.92 12.46
N VAL A 29 -2.87 -30.51 12.78
CA VAL A 29 -3.25 -30.84 14.17
C VAL A 29 -2.42 -31.99 14.74
N LEU A 30 -1.92 -32.89 13.90
CA LEU A 30 -0.97 -33.94 14.32
C LEU A 30 0.41 -33.38 14.65
N SER A 31 0.74 -32.19 14.16
CA SER A 31 1.89 -31.44 14.66
C SER A 31 1.52 -30.81 16.02
N ASP A 32 2.37 -30.98 17.04
CA ASP A 32 2.16 -30.52 18.43
C ASP A 32 2.18 -28.97 18.60
N LYS A 33 1.74 -28.24 17.57
CA LYS A 33 1.67 -26.79 17.52
C LYS A 33 0.21 -26.34 17.61
N ARG A 34 -0.01 -25.21 18.29
CA ARG A 34 -1.34 -24.59 18.39
C ARG A 34 -1.55 -23.63 17.23
N TYR A 35 -2.58 -23.88 16.42
CA TYR A 35 -2.96 -23.02 15.29
C TYR A 35 -4.26 -22.28 15.58
N ARG A 36 -4.38 -21.04 15.08
CA ARG A 36 -5.63 -20.26 15.10
C ARG A 36 -6.23 -20.29 13.70
N LEU A 37 -7.45 -20.80 13.58
CA LEU A 37 -8.18 -20.81 12.32
C LEU A 37 -9.10 -19.58 12.24
N ILE A 38 -8.99 -18.81 11.16
CA ILE A 38 -9.80 -17.60 10.93
C ILE A 38 -10.58 -17.83 9.62
N ILE A 39 -11.87 -18.10 9.74
CA ILE A 39 -12.76 -18.20 8.57
C ILE A 39 -13.28 -16.80 8.25
N LYS A 40 -12.98 -16.33 7.04
CA LYS A 40 -13.55 -15.11 6.48
C LYS A 40 -14.26 -15.46 5.17
N THR A 41 -15.30 -14.71 4.83
CA THR A 41 -15.92 -14.83 3.51
C THR A 41 -14.89 -14.52 2.43
N TRP A 42 -14.73 -15.44 1.47
CA TRP A 42 -13.84 -15.22 0.35
C TRP A 42 -14.36 -14.06 -0.48
N LYS A 43 -13.52 -13.04 -0.65
CA LYS A 43 -13.71 -12.00 -1.65
C LYS A 43 -12.57 -12.16 -2.61
N ASP A 44 -12.85 -12.13 -3.91
CA ASP A 44 -11.81 -12.07 -4.94
C ASP A 44 -10.78 -11.00 -4.56
N LYS A 45 -9.53 -11.25 -4.96
CA LYS A 45 -8.36 -10.40 -4.68
C LYS A 45 -8.82 -8.94 -4.82
N ARG A 46 -8.87 -8.21 -3.69
CA ARG A 46 -9.42 -6.86 -3.68
C ARG A 46 -8.72 -6.06 -4.78
N SER A 47 -9.48 -5.28 -5.54
CA SER A 47 -8.91 -4.23 -6.39
C SER A 47 -7.82 -3.53 -5.58
N ILE A 48 -6.65 -3.32 -6.18
CA ILE A 48 -5.58 -2.58 -5.49
C ILE A 48 -6.12 -1.19 -5.22
N ASP A 49 -6.21 -0.84 -3.94
CA ASP A 49 -6.64 0.48 -3.51
C ASP A 49 -5.62 1.54 -3.91
N GLN A 50 -6.06 2.79 -4.03
CA GLN A 50 -5.23 3.89 -4.51
C GLN A 50 -3.98 4.11 -3.63
N ASN A 51 -4.08 3.88 -2.31
CA ASN A 51 -2.95 4.06 -1.41
C ASN A 51 -1.91 2.94 -1.59
N SER A 52 -2.34 1.69 -1.72
CA SER A 52 -1.46 0.57 -2.09
C SER A 52 -0.79 0.79 -3.44
N LEU A 53 -1.51 1.32 -4.44
CA LEU A 53 -0.94 1.64 -5.75
C LEU A 53 0.16 2.72 -5.65
N SER A 54 -0.07 3.77 -4.86
CA SER A 54 0.94 4.83 -4.66
C SER A 54 2.25 4.27 -4.10
N HIS A 55 2.17 3.34 -3.15
CA HIS A 55 3.33 2.67 -2.55
C HIS A 55 4.10 1.83 -3.57
N MET A 56 3.41 1.16 -4.50
CA MET A 56 4.05 0.43 -5.60
C MET A 56 4.80 1.38 -6.53
N TRP A 57 4.23 2.54 -6.84
CA TRP A 57 4.87 3.53 -7.69
C TRP A 57 6.10 4.15 -7.04
N TYR A 58 6.07 4.44 -5.73
CA TYR A 58 7.26 4.93 -5.03
C TYR A 58 8.41 3.92 -5.07
N ASP A 59 8.12 2.62 -4.90
CA ASP A 59 9.10 1.55 -5.02
C ASP A 59 9.71 1.49 -6.43
N ASP A 60 8.87 1.56 -7.47
CA ASP A 60 9.32 1.56 -8.87
C ASP A 60 10.20 2.76 -9.21
N ILE A 61 9.80 3.95 -8.76
CA ILE A 61 10.54 5.19 -9.00
C ILE A 61 11.87 5.15 -8.25
N ALA A 62 11.88 4.74 -6.98
CA ALA A 62 13.11 4.64 -6.19
C ALA A 62 14.11 3.67 -6.84
N LYS A 63 13.65 2.49 -7.26
CA LYS A 63 14.50 1.50 -7.96
C LYS A 63 15.04 2.03 -9.27
N GLN A 64 14.23 2.71 -10.07
CA GLN A 64 14.68 3.30 -11.33
C GLN A 64 15.64 4.46 -11.10
N ALA A 65 15.39 5.30 -10.10
CA ALA A 65 16.26 6.41 -9.74
C ALA A 65 17.64 5.90 -9.31
N ASN A 66 17.70 4.91 -8.41
CA ASN A 66 18.97 4.29 -7.98
C ASN A 66 19.73 3.64 -9.15
N ARG A 67 19.01 2.98 -10.07
CA ARG A 67 19.62 2.43 -11.29
C ARG A 67 20.23 3.50 -12.19
N ARG A 68 19.62 4.67 -12.27
CA ARG A 68 20.10 5.81 -13.08
C ARG A 68 21.29 6.52 -12.43
N SER A 69 21.20 6.79 -11.13
CA SER A 69 22.28 7.45 -10.37
C SER A 69 23.47 6.53 -10.10
N LYS A 70 23.28 5.20 -10.18
CA LYS A 70 24.23 4.17 -9.72
C LYS A 70 24.55 4.28 -8.23
N GLU A 71 23.65 4.88 -7.47
CA GLU A 71 23.75 5.04 -6.02
C GLU A 71 22.45 4.55 -5.36
N ASP A 72 22.54 3.84 -4.24
CA ASP A 72 21.39 3.36 -3.48
C ASP A 72 20.94 4.37 -2.42
N VAL A 73 20.54 5.56 -2.87
CA VAL A 73 20.14 6.68 -1.99
C VAL A 73 18.62 6.79 -1.88
N TYR A 74 17.90 6.50 -2.96
CA TYR A 74 16.46 6.63 -3.01
C TYR A 74 15.78 5.41 -2.38
N THR A 75 15.08 5.64 -1.28
CA THR A 75 14.20 4.66 -0.64
C THR A 75 12.73 5.01 -0.92
N LEU A 76 11.85 4.03 -0.74
CA LEU A 76 10.40 4.25 -0.85
C LEU A 76 9.93 5.40 0.04
N GLU A 77 10.45 5.51 1.26
CA GLU A 77 10.05 6.55 2.21
C GLU A 77 10.54 7.93 1.79
N SER A 78 11.77 8.03 1.25
CA SER A 78 12.29 9.29 0.69
C SER A 78 11.44 9.75 -0.48
N VAL A 79 11.21 8.89 -1.46
CA VAL A 79 10.41 9.21 -2.66
C VAL A 79 8.98 9.58 -2.28
N LYS A 80 8.38 8.88 -1.32
CA LYS A 80 7.07 9.22 -0.76
C LYS A 80 7.07 10.62 -0.13
N ALA A 81 8.08 10.95 0.66
CA ALA A 81 8.19 12.26 1.30
C ALA A 81 8.37 13.38 0.26
N ASP A 82 9.19 13.15 -0.77
CA ASP A 82 9.42 14.10 -1.86
C ASP A 82 8.14 14.39 -2.64
N PHE A 83 7.38 13.36 -3.02
CA PHE A 83 6.11 13.55 -3.74
C PHE A 83 5.04 14.24 -2.91
N LYS A 84 4.93 13.90 -1.62
CA LYS A 84 4.04 14.61 -0.70
C LYS A 84 4.42 16.08 -0.59
N LYS A 85 5.71 16.38 -0.45
CA LYS A 85 6.20 17.76 -0.38
C LYS A 85 5.91 18.52 -1.68
N MET A 86 6.05 17.86 -2.83
CA MET A 86 5.85 18.48 -4.14
C MET A 86 4.37 18.77 -4.45
N PHE A 87 3.46 17.88 -4.08
CA PHE A 87 2.05 17.98 -4.53
C PHE A 87 1.03 18.27 -3.42
N LEU A 88 1.29 17.87 -2.17
CA LEU A 88 0.36 18.06 -1.05
C LEU A 88 0.78 19.19 -0.11
N GLY A 89 2.09 19.41 0.05
CA GLY A 89 2.64 20.44 0.92
C GLY A 89 2.68 20.04 2.40
N TYR A 90 2.66 21.05 3.27
CA TYR A 90 2.74 20.92 4.74
C TYR A 90 1.41 21.32 5.37
N GLN A 91 1.00 20.59 6.40
CA GLN A 91 -0.15 20.92 7.24
C GLN A 91 0.33 21.19 8.67
N GLU A 92 -0.19 22.25 9.28
CA GLU A 92 0.01 22.50 10.69
C GLU A 92 -0.87 21.55 11.51
N VAL A 93 -0.23 20.70 12.30
CA VAL A 93 -0.91 19.77 13.20
C VAL A 93 -0.67 20.24 14.62
N GLU A 94 -1.77 20.50 15.32
CA GLU A 94 -1.75 20.82 16.72
C GLU A 94 -1.67 19.53 17.54
N HIS A 95 -0.52 19.33 18.18
CA HIS A 95 -0.32 18.23 19.10
C HIS A 95 -0.63 18.70 20.51
N LYS A 96 -1.67 18.14 21.11
CA LYS A 96 -1.97 18.36 22.52
C LYS A 96 -1.21 17.34 23.35
N ASN A 97 -0.27 17.80 24.16
CA ASN A 97 0.42 16.94 25.11
C ASN A 97 -0.59 16.41 26.15
N VAL A 98 -0.73 15.08 26.23
CA VAL A 98 -1.74 14.42 27.07
C VAL A 98 -1.46 14.60 28.57
N ILE A 99 -0.21 14.89 28.93
CA ILE A 99 0.25 15.02 30.31
C ILE A 99 0.29 16.49 30.75
N THR A 100 0.83 17.39 29.91
CA THR A 100 0.98 18.82 30.25
C THR A 100 -0.16 19.71 29.76
N GLY A 101 -0.98 19.23 28.82
CA GLY A 101 -2.07 20.00 28.22
C GLY A 101 -1.63 21.08 27.24
N GLU A 102 -0.33 21.27 27.04
CA GLU A 102 0.23 22.25 26.11
C GLU A 102 -0.06 21.85 24.66
N ILE A 103 -0.48 22.84 23.87
CA ILE A 103 -0.73 22.69 22.44
C ILE A 103 0.54 23.14 21.72
N THR A 104 1.17 22.22 21.01
CA THR A 104 2.34 22.53 20.17
C THR A 104 1.95 22.39 18.71
N THR A 105 2.12 23.46 17.94
CA THR A 105 1.88 23.45 16.49
C THR A 105 3.14 22.97 15.78
N THR A 106 3.07 21.81 15.12
CA THR A 106 4.17 21.27 14.32
C THR A 106 3.75 21.17 12.87
N GLN A 107 4.64 21.52 11.95
CA GLN A 107 4.40 21.33 10.52
C GLN A 107 4.69 19.88 10.14
N GLU A 108 3.65 19.12 9.81
CA GLU A 108 3.76 17.74 9.36
C GLU A 108 3.34 17.62 7.89
N LEU A 109 3.90 16.63 7.19
CA LEU A 109 3.45 16.30 5.83
C LEU A 109 2.04 15.74 5.87
N VAL A 110 1.17 16.22 4.98
CA VAL A 110 -0.21 15.72 4.84
C VAL A 110 -0.22 14.19 4.76
N LYS A 111 -1.06 13.57 5.59
CA LYS A 111 -1.19 12.12 5.61
C LYS A 111 -2.07 11.71 4.44
N THR A 112 -1.55 10.82 3.60
CA THR A 112 -2.29 10.29 2.43
C THR A 112 -3.48 9.42 2.83
N SER A 113 -3.58 9.05 4.12
CA SER A 113 -4.73 8.35 4.69
C SER A 113 -5.91 9.27 5.03
N GLU A 114 -5.69 10.59 5.07
CA GLU A 114 -6.72 11.59 5.39
C GLU A 114 -7.28 12.27 4.13
N LEU A 115 -6.71 11.97 2.96
CA LEU A 115 -7.19 12.45 1.66
C LEU A 115 -8.50 11.79 1.30
N ASP A 116 -9.43 12.58 0.76
CA ASP A 116 -10.63 12.02 0.13
C ASP A 116 -10.27 11.18 -1.11
N VAL A 117 -11.16 10.28 -1.51
CA VAL A 117 -10.96 9.42 -2.71
C VAL A 117 -10.71 10.26 -3.97
N GLY A 118 -11.35 11.43 -4.08
CA GLY A 118 -11.11 12.35 -5.20
C GLY A 118 -9.73 13.00 -5.15
N GLU A 119 -9.31 13.48 -3.99
CA GLU A 119 -8.00 14.12 -3.81
C GLU A 119 -6.84 13.13 -4.00
N MET A 120 -7.02 11.89 -3.52
CA MET A 120 -6.05 10.82 -3.71
C MET A 120 -5.94 10.42 -5.19
N HIS A 121 -7.06 10.40 -5.92
CA HIS A 121 -7.06 10.15 -7.36
C HIS A 121 -6.29 11.24 -8.12
N PHE A 122 -6.54 12.50 -7.80
CA PHE A 122 -5.83 13.64 -8.39
C PHE A 122 -4.33 13.59 -8.08
N TYR A 123 -3.97 13.30 -6.83
CA TYR A 123 -2.57 13.14 -6.42
C TYR A 123 -1.85 12.02 -7.20
N LEU A 124 -2.50 10.88 -7.41
CA LEU A 124 -1.95 9.82 -8.27
C LEU A 124 -1.80 10.28 -9.72
N GLN A 125 -2.76 11.02 -10.27
CA GLN A 125 -2.66 11.54 -11.64
C GLN A 125 -1.48 12.51 -11.82
N GLN A 126 -1.18 13.31 -10.81
CA GLN A 126 0.00 14.19 -10.78
C GLN A 126 1.30 13.38 -10.79
N ILE A 127 1.38 12.29 -10.00
CA ILE A 127 2.55 11.39 -10.00
C ILE A 127 2.70 10.67 -11.33
N GLU A 128 1.60 10.19 -11.94
CA GLU A 128 1.63 9.53 -13.24
C GLU A 128 2.18 10.48 -14.31
N THR A 129 1.66 11.71 -14.36
CA THR A 129 2.08 12.75 -15.31
C THR A 129 3.55 13.13 -15.10
N TRP A 130 3.95 13.34 -13.84
CA TRP A 130 5.34 13.64 -13.51
C TRP A 130 6.28 12.51 -13.91
N SER A 131 5.88 11.26 -13.66
CA SER A 131 6.68 10.09 -13.98
C SER A 131 6.87 9.96 -15.49
N TYR A 132 5.79 10.14 -16.28
CA TYR A 132 5.86 10.14 -17.73
C TYR A 132 6.81 11.23 -18.25
N ASN A 133 6.69 12.46 -17.74
CA ASN A 133 7.52 13.59 -18.15
C ASN A 133 9.01 13.41 -17.81
N ASN A 134 9.32 12.70 -16.71
CA ASN A 134 10.69 12.39 -16.28
C ASN A 134 11.18 11.02 -16.78
N GLY A 135 10.39 10.36 -17.65
CA GLY A 135 10.71 9.08 -18.28
C GLY A 135 10.73 7.89 -17.33
N PHE A 136 10.06 7.94 -16.18
CA PHE A 136 9.91 6.80 -15.27
C PHE A 136 8.75 5.90 -15.71
N GLU A 137 8.98 4.59 -15.70
CA GLU A 137 7.96 3.59 -16.03
C GLU A 137 7.22 3.15 -14.76
N LEU A 138 5.89 3.24 -14.77
CA LEU A 138 5.05 2.86 -13.62
C LEU A 138 4.30 1.57 -13.91
N ARG A 139 4.24 0.66 -12.92
CA ARG A 139 3.37 -0.52 -13.00
C ARG A 139 1.93 -0.13 -12.70
N ILE A 140 1.07 -0.20 -13.71
CA ILE A 140 -0.36 0.09 -13.58
C ILE A 140 -1.18 -1.20 -13.82
N PRO A 141 -1.63 -1.89 -12.76
CA PRO A 141 -2.47 -3.08 -12.90
C PRO A 141 -3.88 -2.68 -13.37
N ARG A 142 -4.42 -3.43 -14.35
CA ARG A 142 -5.75 -3.18 -14.96
C ARG A 142 -6.89 -3.22 -13.95
N ASP A 143 -6.77 -4.00 -12.88
CA ASP A 143 -7.76 -4.14 -11.82
C ASP A 143 -7.66 -3.09 -10.70
N SER A 144 -6.76 -2.11 -10.81
CA SER A 144 -6.63 -1.04 -9.81
C SER A 144 -7.86 -0.12 -9.77
N GLU A 145 -8.19 0.40 -8.59
CA GLU A 145 -9.28 1.37 -8.45
C GLU A 145 -9.00 2.67 -9.21
N TYR A 146 -7.72 3.07 -9.29
CA TYR A 146 -7.27 4.19 -10.11
C TYR A 146 -7.67 4.03 -11.58
N GLN A 147 -7.37 2.87 -12.19
CA GLN A 147 -7.68 2.63 -13.61
C GLN A 147 -9.20 2.62 -13.86
N LYS A 148 -9.98 2.04 -12.93
CA LYS A 148 -11.44 2.01 -13.04
C LYS A 148 -12.04 3.42 -13.00
N LEU A 149 -11.51 4.30 -12.15
CA LEU A 149 -11.96 5.70 -12.05
C LEU A 149 -11.52 6.52 -13.27
N LYS A 150 -10.27 6.32 -13.73
CA LYS A 150 -9.76 6.98 -14.94
C LYS A 150 -10.58 6.63 -16.18
N ASN A 151 -10.95 5.35 -16.34
CA ASN A 151 -11.79 4.91 -17.44
C ASN A 151 -13.19 5.53 -17.39
N LYS A 152 -13.80 5.67 -16.20
CA LYS A 152 -15.11 6.31 -16.02
C LYS A 152 -15.12 7.80 -16.36
N GLN A 153 -13.99 8.49 -16.26
CA GLN A 153 -13.87 9.91 -16.61
C GLN A 153 -13.63 10.16 -18.10
N ALA A 154 -13.21 9.13 -18.84
CA ALA A 154 -12.96 9.19 -20.27
C ALA A 154 -14.18 8.77 -21.13
N GLU A 155 -15.25 8.31 -20.48
CA GLU A 155 -16.54 7.94 -21.05
C GLU A 155 -17.52 9.11 -20.92
#